data_AF-A0A3Q2SY72-F1
#
_entry.id   AF-A0A3Q2SY72-F1
#
_cell.length_a   1.000
_cell.length_b   1.000
_cell.length_c   1.000
_cell.angle_alpha   90.00
_cell.angle_beta   90.00
_cell.angle_gamma   90.00
#
_symmetry.space_group_name_H-M   'P 1'
#
loop_
_entity.id
_entity.type
_entity.pdbx_description
1 polymer ?
#
loop_
_entity_poly.entity_id
_entity_poly.type
_entity_poly.pdbx_seq_one_letter_code
_entity_poly.pdbx_strand_id
1 'polypeptide(L)'
;MAANMYRVGDYVFFENSSSNPYLIRRIEELNKTASGNVEAKVVCFYRRRDISHSLIQLADKHASEYSLRRSWSSVAPTRRHTQQVRAHR
;
A
#
# COMPACT_ATOMS: atom_id res chain seq x y z
N MET A 1 -11.01 -1.24 33.73
CA MET A 1 -10.23 -2.00 32.74
C MET A 1 -9.58 -0.98 31.81
N ALA A 2 -8.25 -0.91 31.75
CA ALA A 2 -7.60 -0.11 30.72
C ALA A 2 -7.81 -0.82 29.38
N ALA A 3 -8.63 -0.25 28.51
CA ALA A 3 -8.86 -0.78 27.17
C ALA A 3 -7.55 -0.71 26.37
N ASN A 4 -7.26 -1.74 25.57
CA ASN A 4 -6.17 -1.68 24.59
C ASN A 4 -6.38 -0.47 23.68
N MET A 5 -5.57 0.57 23.87
CA MET A 5 -5.71 1.90 23.28
C MET A 5 -5.48 1.92 21.76
N TYR A 6 -4.88 0.87 21.22
CA TYR A 6 -4.52 0.74 19.81
C TYR A 6 -4.93 -0.63 19.27
N ARG A 7 -5.32 -0.68 17.99
CA ARG A 7 -5.74 -1.88 17.27
C ARG A 7 -4.98 -2.00 15.94
N VAL A 8 -4.94 -3.23 15.42
CA VAL A 8 -4.47 -3.49 14.06
C VAL A 8 -5.35 -2.71 13.08
N GLY A 9 -4.71 -2.02 12.14
CA GLY A 9 -5.35 -1.14 11.17
C GLY A 9 -5.34 0.34 11.57
N ASP A 10 -5.08 0.67 12.84
CA ASP A 10 -5.04 2.05 13.30
C ASP A 10 -3.85 2.82 12.72
N TYR A 11 -4.09 4.10 12.45
CA TYR A 11 -3.05 5.06 12.12
C TYR A 11 -2.61 5.78 13.38
N VAL A 12 -1.30 5.78 13.63
CA VAL A 12 -0.69 6.29 14.85
C VAL A 12 0.39 7.31 14.53
N PHE A 13 0.49 8.32 15.39
CA PHE A 13 1.51 9.36 15.32
C PHE A 13 2.70 8.99 16.18
N PHE A 14 3.87 8.92 15.56
CA PHE A 14 5.14 8.67 16.21
C PHE A 14 5.92 9.97 16.34
N GLU A 15 6.42 10.23 17.53
CA GLU A 15 7.42 11.26 17.74
C GLU A 15 8.81 10.72 17.38
N ASN A 16 9.52 11.44 16.52
CA ASN A 16 10.91 11.12 16.18
C ASN A 16 11.89 12.06 16.89
N SER A 17 11.48 13.31 17.09
CA SER A 17 12.16 14.35 17.87
C SER A 17 11.21 15.53 18.02
N SER A 18 11.33 16.28 19.11
CA SER A 18 10.44 17.39 19.45
C SER A 18 10.37 18.49 18.39
N SER A 19 11.41 18.64 17.58
CA SER A 19 11.49 19.65 16.52
C SER A 19 11.00 19.16 15.14
N ASN A 20 10.71 17.86 14.99
CA ASN A 20 10.25 17.28 13.74
C ASN A 20 8.75 17.01 13.77
N PRO A 21 8.00 17.23 12.68
CA PRO A 21 6.59 16.87 12.68
C PRO A 21 6.42 15.35 12.79
N TYR A 22 5.34 14.92 13.45
CA TYR A 22 5.05 13.51 13.72
C TYR A 22 5.08 12.64 12.46
N LEU A 23 5.58 11.42 12.65
CA LEU A 23 5.57 10.38 11.63
C LEU A 23 4.24 9.62 11.70
N ILE A 24 3.66 9.32 10.55
CA ILE A 24 2.43 8.54 10.49
C ILE A 24 2.80 7.10 10.17
N ARG A 25 2.27 6.17 10.97
CA ARG A 25 2.43 4.73 10.73
C ARG A 25 1.10 4.01 10.88
N ARG A 26 0.89 2.95 10.11
CA ARG A 26 -0.26 2.06 10.27
C ARG A 26 0.17 0.78 10.95
N ILE A 27 -0.60 0.35 11.95
CA ILE A 27 -0.35 -0.89 12.67
C ILE A 27 -0.82 -2.06 11.81
N GLU A 28 0.08 -2.97 11.46
CA GLU A 28 -0.25 -4.22 10.77
C GLU A 28 -0.31 -5.41 11.74
N GLU A 29 0.46 -5.35 12.83
CA GLU A 29 0.49 -6.41 13.84
C GLU A 29 0.77 -5.80 15.22
N LEU A 30 0.11 -6.33 16.25
CA LEU A 30 0.36 -5.99 17.64
C LEU A 30 0.61 -7.26 18.43
N ASN A 31 1.78 -7.34 19.03
CA ASN A 31 2.18 -8.45 19.88
C ASN A 31 2.36 -7.96 21.31
N LYS A 32 1.74 -8.65 22.25
CA LYS A 32 1.94 -8.39 23.68
C LYS A 32 2.84 -9.48 24.25
N THR A 33 4.01 -9.10 24.74
CA THR A 33 4.94 -10.03 25.35
C THR A 33 4.41 -10.52 26.71
N ALA A 34 4.87 -11.68 27.17
CA ALA A 34 4.50 -12.19 28.50
C ALA A 34 4.93 -11.27 29.65
N SER A 35 5.98 -10.45 29.43
CA SER A 35 6.41 -9.39 30.34
C SER A 35 5.48 -8.17 30.36
N GLY A 36 4.49 -8.11 29.48
CA GLY A 36 3.51 -7.04 29.38
C GLY A 36 3.89 -5.90 28.41
N ASN A 37 5.03 -5.98 27.75
CA ASN A 37 5.42 -5.01 26.72
C ASN A 37 4.54 -5.20 25.48
N VAL A 38 4.34 -4.11 24.73
CA VAL A 38 3.60 -4.12 23.47
C VAL A 38 4.56 -3.78 22.34
N GLU A 39 4.66 -4.68 21.39
CA GLU A 39 5.45 -4.50 20.17
C GLU A 39 4.49 -4.36 18.99
N ALA A 40 4.77 -3.41 18.10
CA ALA A 40 3.96 -3.14 16.93
C ALA A 40 4.79 -3.30 15.65
N LYS A 41 4.31 -4.13 14.74
CA LYS A 41 4.79 -4.13 13.35
C LYS A 41 3.96 -3.12 12.58
N VAL A 42 4.65 -2.20 11.90
CA VAL A 42 4.01 -1.02 11.32
C VAL A 42 4.45 -0.79 9.88
N VAL A 43 3.53 -0.28 9.08
CA VAL A 43 3.81 0.30 7.76
C VAL A 43 4.11 1.78 7.94
N CYS A 44 5.24 2.23 7.38
CA CYS A 44 5.67 3.62 7.47
C CYS A 44 5.14 4.44 6.30
N PHE A 45 4.54 5.60 6.60
CA PHE A 45 4.22 6.61 5.60
C PHE A 45 5.27 7.70 5.65
N TYR A 46 5.96 7.89 4.54
CA TYR A 46 6.97 8.93 4.40
C TYR A 46 6.36 10.15 3.71
N ARG A 47 6.71 11.34 4.19
CA ARG A 47 6.42 12.56 3.43
C ARG A 47 7.38 12.61 2.26
N ARG A 48 6.97 13.22 1.15
CA ARG A 48 7.79 13.34 -0.06
C ARG A 48 9.19 13.93 0.23
N ARG A 49 9.28 14.90 1.15
CA ARG A 49 10.55 15.52 1.58
C ARG A 49 11.50 14.62 2.39
N ASP A 50 10.99 13.54 2.99
CA ASP A 50 11.79 12.60 3.79
C ASP A 50 12.40 11.49 2.93
N ILE A 51 12.02 11.40 1.65
CA ILE A 51 12.47 10.40 0.69
C ILE A 51 13.53 11.03 -0.21
N SER A 52 14.59 10.29 -0.56
CA SER A 52 15.59 10.81 -1.49
C SER A 52 14.99 11.10 -2.87
N HIS A 53 15.46 12.18 -3.51
CA HIS A 53 14.95 12.58 -4.83
C HIS A 53 15.04 11.47 -5.88
N SER A 54 16.11 10.68 -5.87
CA SER A 54 16.28 9.55 -6.80
C SER A 54 15.19 8.48 -6.61
N LEU A 55 14.81 8.18 -5.38
CA LEU A 55 13.75 7.21 -5.09
C LEU A 55 12.37 7.75 -5.48
N ILE A 56 12.13 9.05 -5.30
CA ILE A 56 10.88 9.70 -5.74
C ILE A 56 10.74 9.59 -7.26
N GLN A 57 11.80 9.92 -8.01
CA GLN A 57 11.78 9.82 -9.48
C GLN A 57 11.51 8.39 -9.94
N LEU A 58 12.15 7.40 -9.30
CA LEU A 58 11.95 6.00 -9.61
C LEU A 58 10.52 5.56 -9.32
N ALA A 59 9.97 5.94 -8.16
CA ALA A 59 8.60 5.63 -7.77
C ALA A 59 7.56 6.26 -8.72
N ASP A 60 7.74 7.54 -9.08
CA ASP A 60 6.86 8.24 -10.02
C ASP A 60 6.87 7.58 -11.42
N LYS A 61 8.05 7.12 -11.87
CA LYS A 61 8.18 6.36 -13.13
C LYS A 61 7.43 5.03 -13.07
N HIS A 62 7.60 4.25 -12.01
CA HIS A 62 6.90 2.97 -11.82
C HIS A 62 5.38 3.14 -11.71
N ALA A 63 4.91 4.19 -11.01
CA ALA A 63 3.48 4.48 -10.90
C ALA A 63 2.86 4.83 -12.27
N SER A 64 3.60 5.58 -13.09
CA SER A 64 3.19 5.92 -14.45
C SER A 64 3.13 4.68 -15.35
N GLU A 65 4.15 3.82 -15.31
CA GLU A 65 4.20 2.55 -16.06
C GLU A 65 3.08 1.59 -15.63
N TYR A 66 2.84 1.45 -14.32
CA TYR A 66 1.78 0.61 -13.80
C TYR A 66 0.39 1.07 -14.26
N SER A 67 0.15 2.38 -14.22
CA SER A 67 -1.10 2.99 -14.68
C SER A 67 -1.31 2.78 -16.19
N LEU A 68 -0.25 2.99 -16.98
CA LEU A 68 -0.25 2.72 -18.41
C LEU A 68 -0.56 1.25 -18.67
N ARG A 69 0.18 0.32 -18.06
CA ARG A 69 -0.04 -1.13 -18.22
C ARG A 69 -1.46 -1.54 -17.86
N ARG A 70 -2.06 -1.01 -16.79
CA ARG A 70 -3.49 -1.23 -16.46
C ARG A 70 -4.41 -0.70 -17.55
N SER A 71 -4.15 0.49 -18.08
CA SER A 71 -4.92 1.05 -19.19
C SER A 71 -4.89 0.15 -20.43
N TRP A 72 -3.70 -0.31 -20.86
CA TRP A 72 -3.56 -1.21 -22.02
C TRP A 72 -4.19 -2.59 -21.78
N SER A 73 -4.15 -3.10 -20.55
CA SER A 73 -4.82 -4.35 -20.17
C SER A 73 -6.34 -4.26 -20.32
N SER A 74 -6.90 -3.06 -20.14
CA SER A 74 -8.34 -2.80 -20.26
C SER A 74 -8.82 -2.64 -21.71
N VAL A 75 -7.90 -2.58 -22.68
CA VAL A 75 -8.19 -2.43 -24.12
C VAL A 75 -8.08 -3.77 -24.87
N ALA A 76 -8.03 -4.91 -24.16
CA ALA A 76 -8.10 -6.22 -24.82
C ALA A 76 -9.43 -6.34 -25.60
N PRO A 77 -9.42 -6.55 -26.93
CA PRO A 77 -10.64 -6.59 -27.71
C PRO A 77 -11.43 -7.85 -27.33
N THR A 78 -12.66 -7.65 -26.85
CA THR A 78 -13.64 -8.72 -26.66
C THR A 78 -13.72 -9.57 -27.92
N ARG A 79 -13.31 -10.82 -27.76
CA ARG A 79 -13.50 -11.99 -28.63
C ARG A 79 -14.39 -11.72 -29.85
N ARG A 80 -13.78 -11.72 -31.05
CA ARG A 80 -14.51 -11.93 -32.30
C ARG A 80 -15.26 -13.25 -32.21
N HIS A 81 -16.58 -13.15 -32.19
CA HIS A 81 -17.51 -14.25 -32.34
C HIS A 81 -17.47 -14.72 -33.81
N THR A 82 -16.44 -15.47 -34.21
CA THR A 82 -16.50 -16.21 -35.49
C THR A 82 -17.35 -17.46 -35.26
N GLN A 83 -18.65 -17.26 -35.49
CA GLN A 83 -19.70 -18.26 -35.57
C GLN A 83 -19.20 -19.51 -36.30
N GLN A 84 -19.25 -20.66 -35.62
CA GLN A 84 -19.06 -21.96 -36.26
C GLN A 84 -20.13 -22.13 -37.34
N VAL A 85 -19.73 -22.12 -38.61
CA VAL A 85 -20.53 -22.69 -39.69
C VAL A 85 -20.53 -24.21 -39.50
N ARG A 86 -21.53 -24.73 -38.78
CA ARG A 86 -21.92 -26.14 -38.83
C ARG A 86 -22.47 -26.41 -40.23
N ALA A 87 -21.68 -27.04 -41.09
CA ALA A 87 -22.18 -27.65 -42.31
C ALA A 87 -22.89 -28.97 -41.94
N HIS A 88 -24.22 -28.96 -41.97
CA HIS A 88 -25.03 -30.15 -42.11
C HIS A 88 -25.23 -30.41 -43.62
N ARG A 89 -24.58 -31.44 -44.16
CA ARG A 89 -25.22 -32.44 -45.03
C ARG A 89 -24.30 -33.64 -45.25
#